data_AF-A0A820JEA0-F1
#
_entry.id   AF-A0A820JEA0-F1
#
_cell.length_a   1.000
_cell.length_b   1.000
_cell.length_c   1.000
_cell.angle_alpha   90.00
_cell.angle_beta   90.00
_cell.angle_gamma   90.00
#
_symmetry.space_group_name_H-M   'P 1'
#
loop_
_entity.id
_entity.type
_entity.pdbx_description
1 polymer ?
#
loop_
_entity_poly.entity_id
_entity_poly.type
_entity_poly.pdbx_seq_one_letter_code
_entity_poly.pdbx_strand_id
1 'polypeptide(L)'
;ILADSLTDLHSKGVPYHFYQPVHTYVLNPKSITAGELYGEFNKTTMEWRDGLMGGSVRQCVADQSKDHHWIICDGPVDAVWIENLNTVLDDNKICGMVYIDSNDIRWGPYVKTWSRKFEEKFGEFYTEYLLNLYNTHIDKGLTFVRKNCKEVVKQV
;
A
#
# COMPACT_ATOMS: atom_id res chain seq x y z
N ILE A 1 -1.50 1.93 -8.09
CA ILE A 1 -0.72 2.88 -8.93
C ILE A 1 0.44 2.18 -9.62
N LEU A 2 1.47 1.67 -8.93
CA LEU A 2 2.61 1.04 -9.62
C LEU A 2 2.21 -0.28 -10.31
N ALA A 3 1.46 -1.14 -9.63
CA ALA A 3 0.90 -2.37 -10.21
C ALA A 3 0.09 -2.08 -11.50
N ASP A 4 -0.82 -1.11 -11.41
CA ASP A 4 -1.63 -0.65 -12.55
C ASP A 4 -0.76 -0.08 -13.66
N SER A 5 0.27 0.72 -13.33
CA SER A 5 1.16 1.32 -14.32
C SER A 5 1.97 0.29 -15.08
N LEU A 6 2.46 -0.76 -14.40
CA LEU A 6 3.20 -1.85 -15.05
C LEU A 6 2.29 -2.66 -15.99
N THR A 7 1.05 -2.90 -15.56
CA THR A 7 0.03 -3.58 -16.36
C THR A 7 -0.39 -2.75 -17.58
N ASP A 8 -0.56 -1.43 -17.39
CA ASP A 8 -0.88 -0.48 -18.46
C ASP A 8 0.26 -0.38 -19.48
N LEU A 9 1.51 -0.37 -19.04
CA LEU A 9 2.67 -0.32 -19.95
C LEU A 9 2.82 -1.62 -20.74
N HIS A 10 2.54 -2.76 -20.09
CA HIS A 10 2.49 -4.06 -20.76
C HIS A 10 1.41 -4.10 -21.84
N SER A 11 0.17 -3.67 -21.52
CA SER A 11 -0.95 -3.64 -22.47
C SER A 11 -0.72 -2.68 -23.65
N LYS A 12 0.03 -1.60 -23.43
CA LYS A 12 0.47 -0.66 -24.48
C LYS A 12 1.62 -1.18 -25.34
N GLY A 13 2.16 -2.36 -25.05
CA GLY A 13 3.23 -2.98 -25.83
C GLY A 13 4.57 -2.24 -25.75
N VAL A 14 4.80 -1.46 -24.69
CA VAL A 14 6.05 -0.71 -24.53
C VAL A 14 7.18 -1.72 -24.34
N PRO A 15 8.24 -1.69 -25.17
CA PRO A 15 9.27 -2.73 -25.16
C PRO A 15 10.16 -2.59 -23.93
N TYR A 16 9.83 -3.33 -22.88
CA TYR A 16 10.70 -3.54 -21.73
C TYR A 16 10.27 -4.82 -21.00
N HIS A 17 11.20 -5.74 -20.77
CA HIS A 17 10.89 -7.06 -20.20
C HIS A 17 10.28 -7.00 -18.80
N PHE A 18 10.50 -5.90 -18.06
CA PHE A 18 10.00 -5.71 -16.71
C PHE A 18 8.53 -5.28 -16.64
N TYR A 19 7.97 -4.72 -17.73
CA TYR A 19 6.55 -4.36 -17.78
C TYR A 19 5.75 -5.63 -17.98
N GLN A 20 5.41 -6.27 -16.87
CA GLN A 20 4.52 -7.43 -16.80
C GLN A 20 3.32 -7.07 -15.92
N PRO A 21 2.16 -7.71 -16.15
CA PRO A 21 1.02 -7.61 -15.25
C PRO A 21 1.42 -7.94 -13.81
N VAL A 22 0.72 -7.34 -12.85
CA VAL A 22 1.01 -7.54 -11.42
C VAL A 22 -0.22 -8.08 -10.70
N HIS A 23 -0.08 -9.26 -10.08
CA HIS A 23 -1.07 -9.86 -9.20
C HIS A 23 -0.76 -9.50 -7.75
N THR A 24 -1.75 -9.02 -7.01
CA THR A 24 -1.57 -8.59 -5.62
C THR A 24 -2.37 -9.46 -4.65
N TYR A 25 -1.73 -9.85 -3.56
CA TYR A 25 -2.32 -10.58 -2.44
C TYR A 25 -2.21 -9.70 -1.20
N VAL A 26 -3.31 -9.06 -0.80
CA VAL A 26 -3.31 -8.10 0.32
C VAL A 26 -3.79 -8.78 1.59
N LEU A 27 -3.00 -8.70 2.65
CA LEU A 27 -3.26 -9.26 3.96
C LEU A 27 -3.08 -8.17 5.01
N ASN A 28 -3.93 -8.13 6.03
CA ASN A 28 -3.69 -7.30 7.22
C ASN A 28 -3.23 -8.21 8.37
N PRO A 29 -1.93 -8.24 8.72
CA PRO A 29 -1.41 -9.14 9.75
C PRO A 29 -2.04 -8.93 11.14
N LYS A 30 -2.58 -7.74 11.41
CA LYS A 30 -3.22 -7.41 12.70
C LYS A 30 -4.68 -7.82 12.77
N SER A 31 -5.32 -8.09 11.63
CA SER A 31 -6.72 -8.50 11.58
C SER A 31 -6.92 -10.00 11.73
N ILE A 32 -5.84 -10.79 11.74
CA ILE A 32 -5.87 -12.25 11.86
C ILE A 32 -4.87 -12.74 12.91
N THR A 33 -5.08 -13.94 13.39
CA THR A 33 -4.14 -14.56 14.35
C THR A 33 -2.86 -14.99 13.66
N ALA A 34 -1.77 -15.11 14.43
CA ALA A 34 -0.49 -15.62 13.90
C ALA A 34 -0.64 -17.04 13.31
N GLY A 35 -1.47 -17.88 13.92
CA GLY A 35 -1.79 -19.23 13.41
C GLY A 35 -2.54 -19.19 12.08
N GLU A 36 -3.44 -18.24 11.87
CA GLU A 36 -4.13 -18.08 10.58
C GLU A 36 -3.23 -17.44 9.50
N LEU A 37 -2.27 -16.60 9.90
CA LEU A 37 -1.32 -15.97 8.99
C LEU A 37 -0.25 -16.96 8.50
N TYR A 38 0.40 -17.68 9.42
CA TYR A 38 1.55 -18.56 9.13
C TYR A 38 1.20 -20.05 9.06
N GLY A 39 0.07 -20.44 9.64
CA GLY A 39 -0.30 -21.83 9.86
C GLY A 39 -0.09 -22.24 11.31
N GLU A 40 -0.88 -23.22 11.74
CA GLU A 40 -0.82 -23.75 13.10
C GLU A 40 -1.07 -25.25 13.11
N PHE A 41 -0.44 -25.94 14.06
CA PHE A 41 -0.69 -27.35 14.30
C PHE A 41 -1.88 -27.52 15.24
N ASN A 42 -2.94 -28.18 14.77
CA ASN A 42 -4.11 -28.47 15.57
C ASN A 42 -3.81 -29.68 16.49
N LYS A 43 -3.62 -29.41 17.79
CA LYS A 43 -3.30 -30.44 18.80
C LYS A 43 -4.41 -31.48 19.00
N THR A 44 -5.64 -31.16 18.62
CA THR A 44 -6.79 -32.06 18.78
C THR A 44 -6.89 -33.01 17.60
N THR A 45 -6.77 -32.49 16.36
CA THR A 45 -6.85 -33.32 15.15
C THR A 45 -5.50 -33.92 14.74
N MET A 46 -4.40 -33.46 15.33
CA MET A 46 -3.02 -33.78 14.94
C MET A 46 -2.71 -33.41 13.48
N GLU A 47 -3.42 -32.43 12.93
CA GLU A 47 -3.25 -31.97 11.55
C GLU A 47 -2.64 -30.57 11.49
N TRP A 48 -1.85 -30.33 10.44
CA TRP A 48 -1.38 -28.99 10.10
C TRP A 48 -2.49 -28.22 9.40
N ARG A 49 -2.85 -27.06 9.95
CA ARG A 49 -3.69 -26.08 9.27
C ARG A 49 -2.80 -25.03 8.64
N ASP A 50 -2.88 -24.91 7.32
CA ASP A 50 -2.07 -23.96 6.59
C ASP A 50 -2.57 -22.51 6.76
N GLY A 51 -1.62 -21.56 6.78
CA GLY A 51 -1.90 -20.14 6.92
C GLY A 51 -1.98 -19.40 5.59
N LEU A 52 -2.57 -18.21 5.62
CA LEU A 52 -2.79 -17.39 4.42
C LEU A 52 -1.49 -17.02 3.69
N MET A 53 -0.41 -16.73 4.42
CA MET A 53 0.89 -16.42 3.80
C MET A 53 1.45 -17.59 3.01
N GLY A 54 1.43 -18.79 3.61
CA GLY A 54 1.90 -20.01 2.95
C GLY A 54 1.07 -20.33 1.71
N GLY A 55 -0.26 -20.20 1.82
CA GLY A 55 -1.19 -20.32 0.70
C GLY A 55 -0.89 -19.35 -0.45
N SER A 56 -0.75 -18.06 -0.15
CA SER A 56 -0.43 -17.04 -1.15
C SER A 56 0.91 -17.30 -1.83
N VAL A 57 1.97 -17.61 -1.07
CA VAL A 57 3.29 -17.93 -1.64
C VAL A 57 3.22 -19.13 -2.58
N ARG A 58 2.54 -20.21 -2.18
CA ARG A 58 2.40 -21.40 -3.05
C ARG A 58 1.62 -21.09 -4.31
N GLN A 59 0.61 -20.23 -4.25
CA GLN A 59 -0.12 -19.79 -5.45
C GLN A 59 0.79 -18.98 -6.38
N CYS A 60 1.63 -18.09 -5.86
CA CYS A 60 2.61 -17.34 -6.65
C CYS A 60 3.66 -18.25 -7.29
N VAL A 61 4.15 -19.27 -6.58
CA VAL A 61 5.15 -20.21 -7.10
C VAL A 61 4.57 -21.20 -8.11
N ALA A 62 3.28 -21.54 -7.96
CA ALA A 62 2.58 -22.42 -8.90
C ALA A 62 2.28 -21.75 -10.24
N ASP A 63 2.22 -20.41 -10.28
CA ASP A 63 2.06 -19.66 -11.52
C ASP A 63 3.36 -19.69 -12.34
N GLN A 64 3.25 -20.16 -13.58
CA GLN A 64 4.38 -20.25 -14.53
C GLN A 64 4.44 -19.05 -15.48
N SER A 65 3.53 -18.08 -15.32
CA SER A 65 3.55 -16.84 -16.07
C SER A 65 4.81 -16.01 -15.73
N LYS A 66 5.04 -14.97 -16.52
CA LYS A 66 6.10 -13.98 -16.23
C LYS A 66 5.55 -12.82 -15.41
N ASP A 67 4.32 -12.93 -14.94
CA ASP A 67 3.64 -11.86 -14.21
C ASP A 67 4.32 -11.66 -12.86
N HIS A 68 4.28 -10.43 -12.37
CA HIS A 68 4.79 -10.14 -11.04
C HIS A 68 3.74 -10.53 -10.01
N HIS A 69 4.17 -11.15 -8.91
CA HIS A 69 3.30 -11.43 -7.78
C HIS A 69 3.76 -10.68 -6.54
N TRP A 70 2.89 -9.87 -5.96
CA TRP A 70 3.16 -9.09 -4.76
C TRP A 70 2.29 -9.55 -3.61
N ILE A 71 2.92 -9.96 -2.51
CA ILE A 71 2.23 -10.24 -1.24
C ILE A 71 2.40 -9.00 -0.37
N ILE A 72 1.30 -8.32 -0.08
CA ILE A 72 1.25 -7.02 0.57
C ILE A 72 0.69 -7.22 1.98
N CYS A 73 1.49 -6.91 2.99
CA CYS A 73 1.05 -6.87 4.39
C CYS A 73 0.61 -5.43 4.74
N ASP A 74 -0.67 -5.10 4.56
CA ASP A 74 -1.26 -3.80 4.85
C ASP A 74 -1.81 -3.75 6.28
N GLY A 75 -0.93 -3.40 7.23
CA GLY A 75 -1.30 -3.23 8.62
C GLY A 75 -0.16 -2.72 9.48
N PRO A 76 -0.44 -2.36 10.75
CA PRO A 76 0.59 -1.97 11.69
C PRO A 76 1.64 -3.07 11.86
N VAL A 77 2.89 -2.66 11.77
CA VAL A 77 4.04 -3.50 12.09
C VAL A 77 4.09 -3.79 13.59
N ASP A 78 4.19 -5.07 13.96
CA ASP A 78 4.51 -5.49 15.32
C ASP A 78 5.61 -6.56 15.34
N ALA A 79 6.27 -6.72 16.49
CA ALA A 79 7.39 -7.63 16.67
C ALA A 79 6.98 -9.10 16.45
N VAL A 80 5.77 -9.49 16.81
CA VAL A 80 5.32 -10.89 16.82
C VAL A 80 5.23 -11.43 15.39
N TRP A 81 4.66 -10.67 14.45
CA TRP A 81 4.58 -11.14 13.07
C TRP A 81 5.86 -10.87 12.29
N ILE A 82 6.57 -9.76 12.51
CA ILE A 82 7.84 -9.51 11.79
C ILE A 82 8.93 -10.53 12.15
N GLU A 83 9.07 -10.92 13.41
CA GLU A 83 10.08 -11.89 13.82
C GLU A 83 9.85 -13.26 13.17
N ASN A 84 8.58 -13.70 13.11
CA ASN A 84 8.21 -14.93 12.43
C ASN A 84 8.46 -14.83 10.91
N LEU A 85 8.21 -13.67 10.30
CA LEU A 85 8.49 -13.45 8.89
C LEU A 85 9.99 -13.51 8.57
N ASN A 86 10.85 -13.02 9.46
CA ASN A 86 12.31 -13.07 9.26
C ASN A 86 12.87 -14.50 9.24
N THR A 87 12.16 -15.47 9.81
CA THR A 87 12.52 -16.90 9.73
C THR A 87 12.04 -17.52 8.41
N VAL A 88 11.01 -16.92 7.79
CA VAL A 88 10.47 -17.31 6.46
C VAL A 88 11.27 -16.67 5.31
N LEU A 89 11.87 -15.50 5.53
CA LEU A 89 12.72 -14.80 4.56
C LEU A 89 14.17 -15.31 4.67
N ASP A 90 14.58 -16.08 3.67
CA ASP A 90 15.86 -16.82 3.55
C ASP A 90 17.16 -15.98 3.80
N ASP A 91 18.28 -16.67 3.97
CA ASP A 91 19.59 -16.18 4.49
C ASP A 91 20.19 -14.94 3.79
N ASN A 92 19.69 -14.54 2.62
CA ASN A 92 20.15 -13.35 1.90
C ASN A 92 19.70 -12.03 2.55
N LYS A 93 18.70 -12.04 3.45
CA LYS A 93 18.24 -10.93 4.32
C LYS A 93 18.23 -9.51 3.71
N ILE A 94 17.88 -9.37 2.42
CA ILE A 94 17.73 -8.04 1.83
C ILE A 94 16.32 -7.53 2.13
N CYS A 95 16.17 -6.87 3.28
CA CYS A 95 14.99 -6.05 3.58
C CYS A 95 15.27 -4.62 3.13
N GLY A 96 14.60 -4.17 2.08
CA GLY A 96 14.62 -2.77 1.66
C GLY A 96 13.57 -2.00 2.43
N MET A 97 14.00 -1.03 3.25
CA MET A 97 13.07 -0.08 3.88
C MET A 97 12.94 1.15 3.00
N VAL A 98 11.71 1.50 2.63
CA VAL A 98 11.41 2.77 1.97
C VAL A 98 10.75 3.67 3.00
N TYR A 99 11.47 4.72 3.40
CA TYR A 99 10.90 5.77 4.24
C TYR A 99 10.18 6.77 3.35
N ILE A 100 8.95 7.10 3.72
CA ILE A 100 8.20 8.17 3.10
C ILE A 100 8.05 9.27 4.16
N ASP A 101 8.59 10.46 3.89
CA ASP A 101 8.37 11.58 4.78
C ASP A 101 6.90 12.04 4.64
N SER A 102 6.25 12.30 5.77
CA SER A 102 4.94 12.96 5.82
C SER A 102 4.91 14.30 5.04
N ASN A 103 6.07 14.95 4.89
CA ASN A 103 6.27 16.15 4.10
C ASN A 103 6.33 15.89 2.60
N ASP A 104 6.64 14.67 2.17
CA ASP A 104 6.70 14.26 0.76
C ASP A 104 5.31 13.92 0.23
N ILE A 105 4.47 13.26 1.05
CA ILE A 105 3.04 13.07 0.77
C ILE A 105 2.23 14.19 1.42
N ARG A 106 2.36 15.40 0.87
CA ARG A 106 1.40 16.48 1.16
C ARG A 106 0.06 16.18 0.52
N TRP A 107 -0.93 17.00 0.84
CA TRP A 107 -2.27 16.97 0.24
C TRP A 107 -2.28 17.24 -1.28
N GLY A 108 -1.21 17.84 -1.81
CA GLY A 108 -1.12 18.32 -3.19
C GLY A 108 -1.46 17.28 -4.25
N PRO A 109 -0.85 16.07 -4.26
CA PRO A 109 -1.19 15.01 -5.20
C PRO A 109 -2.66 14.56 -5.14
N TYR A 110 -3.26 14.51 -3.95
CA TYR A 110 -4.69 14.17 -3.81
C TYR A 110 -5.57 15.25 -4.43
N VAL A 111 -5.27 16.51 -4.14
CA VAL A 111 -6.00 17.67 -4.68
C VAL A 111 -5.88 17.74 -6.19
N LYS A 112 -4.69 17.46 -6.76
CA LYS A 112 -4.49 17.34 -8.21
C LYS A 112 -5.27 16.18 -8.82
N THR A 113 -5.38 15.05 -8.12
CA THR A 113 -6.16 13.91 -8.60
C THR A 113 -7.66 14.23 -8.59
N TRP A 114 -8.13 14.92 -7.56
CA TRP A 114 -9.52 15.38 -7.47
C TRP A 114 -9.80 16.48 -8.48
N SER A 115 -8.89 17.44 -8.67
CA SER A 115 -9.07 18.56 -9.60
C SER A 115 -9.34 18.08 -11.01
N ARG A 116 -8.66 17.02 -11.47
CA ARG A 116 -8.96 16.38 -12.76
C ARG A 116 -10.42 15.91 -12.89
N LYS A 117 -10.98 15.33 -11.82
CA LYS A 117 -12.41 14.94 -11.79
C LYS A 117 -13.35 16.15 -11.74
N PHE A 118 -12.93 17.24 -11.11
CA PHE A 118 -13.70 18.49 -11.05
C PHE A 118 -13.69 19.22 -12.41
N GLU A 119 -12.58 19.19 -13.12
CA GLU A 119 -12.41 19.80 -14.44
C GLU A 119 -13.40 19.20 -15.45
N GLU A 120 -13.53 17.88 -15.47
CA GLU A 120 -14.52 17.18 -16.30
C GLU A 120 -15.97 17.61 -16.02
N LYS A 121 -16.27 18.04 -14.79
CA LYS A 121 -17.64 18.34 -14.33
C LYS A 121 -17.99 19.83 -14.36
N PHE A 122 -17.03 20.70 -14.08
CA PHE A 122 -17.24 22.13 -13.87
C PHE A 122 -16.42 23.01 -14.81
N GLY A 123 -15.48 22.44 -15.56
CA GLY A 123 -14.60 23.16 -16.48
C GLY A 123 -13.30 23.66 -15.85
N GLU A 124 -12.36 24.05 -16.71
CA GLU A 124 -10.99 24.43 -16.36
C GLU A 124 -10.94 25.67 -15.45
N PHE A 125 -11.73 26.71 -15.78
CA PHE A 125 -11.75 27.98 -15.05
C PHE A 125 -12.04 27.83 -13.55
N TYR A 126 -13.09 27.07 -13.19
CA TYR A 126 -13.46 26.86 -11.79
C TYR A 126 -12.44 25.97 -11.07
N THR A 127 -11.83 25.04 -11.80
CA THR A 127 -10.79 24.15 -11.28
C THR A 127 -9.55 24.94 -10.90
N GLU A 128 -9.09 25.84 -11.78
CA GLU A 128 -7.94 26.70 -11.53
C GLU A 128 -8.20 27.65 -10.34
N TYR A 129 -9.41 28.24 -10.28
CA TYR A 129 -9.81 29.08 -9.16
C TYR A 129 -9.77 28.34 -7.81
N LEU A 130 -10.36 27.13 -7.74
CA LEU A 130 -10.36 26.32 -6.53
C LEU A 130 -8.95 25.85 -6.12
N LEU A 131 -8.12 25.50 -7.10
CA LEU A 131 -6.71 25.15 -6.85
C LEU A 131 -5.93 26.34 -6.28
N ASN A 132 -6.18 27.55 -6.79
CA ASN A 132 -5.54 28.76 -6.27
C ASN A 132 -5.95 29.05 -4.82
N LEU A 133 -7.25 28.95 -4.52
CA LEU A 133 -7.74 29.07 -3.14
C LEU A 133 -7.11 28.03 -2.21
N TYR A 134 -7.03 26.78 -2.67
CA TYR A 134 -6.44 25.68 -1.92
C TYR A 134 -4.97 25.99 -1.56
N ASN A 135 -4.16 26.29 -2.56
CA ASN A 135 -2.72 26.57 -2.38
C ASN A 135 -2.48 27.83 -1.54
N THR A 136 -3.37 28.82 -1.61
CA THR A 136 -3.20 30.08 -0.88
C THR A 136 -3.57 29.98 0.60
N HIS A 137 -4.59 29.19 0.92
CA HIS A 137 -5.22 29.24 2.25
C HIS A 137 -5.03 27.98 3.09
N ILE A 138 -4.93 26.78 2.50
CA ILE A 138 -4.98 25.54 3.27
C ILE A 138 -3.77 25.37 4.19
N ASP A 139 -2.55 25.58 3.70
CA ASP A 139 -1.35 25.45 4.54
C ASP A 139 -1.34 26.47 5.69
N LYS A 140 -1.82 27.70 5.43
CA LYS A 140 -1.96 28.74 6.46
C LYS A 140 -3.03 28.36 7.49
N GLY A 141 -4.16 27.84 7.04
CA GLY A 141 -5.25 27.35 7.89
C GLY A 141 -4.81 26.19 8.77
N LEU A 142 -4.12 25.20 8.21
CA LEU A 142 -3.57 24.07 8.96
C LEU A 142 -2.53 24.51 9.99
N THR A 143 -1.66 25.45 9.62
CA THR A 143 -0.69 26.03 10.56
C THR A 143 -1.40 26.74 11.72
N PHE A 144 -2.48 27.47 11.43
CA PHE A 144 -3.30 28.10 12.46
C PHE A 144 -3.95 27.08 13.39
N VAL A 145 -4.57 26.03 12.84
CA VAL A 145 -5.23 24.96 13.62
C VAL A 145 -4.22 24.28 14.54
N ARG A 146 -3.07 23.85 14.01
CA ARG A 146 -2.02 23.17 14.79
C ARG A 146 -1.46 24.01 15.94
N LYS A 147 -1.42 25.34 15.76
CA LYS A 147 -0.87 26.27 16.76
C LYS A 147 -1.91 26.72 17.79
N ASN A 148 -3.16 26.92 17.39
CA ASN A 148 -4.15 27.61 18.22
C ASN A 148 -5.32 26.70 18.67
N CYS A 149 -5.53 25.55 18.03
CA CYS A 149 -6.60 24.63 18.38
C CYS A 149 -6.05 23.45 19.20
N LYS A 150 -6.87 22.93 20.12
CA LYS A 150 -6.58 21.67 20.80
C LYS A 150 -7.31 20.55 20.07
N GLU A 151 -6.55 19.62 19.52
CA GLU A 151 -7.09 18.42 18.90
C GLU A 151 -7.28 17.34 19.99
N VAL A 152 -8.49 16.75 20.04
CA VAL A 152 -8.81 15.65 20.97
C VAL A 152 -8.05 14.38 20.61
N VAL A 153 -7.88 14.16 19.30
CA VAL A 153 -7.04 13.10 18.74
C VAL A 153 -5.93 13.80 17.99
N LYS A 154 -4.70 13.69 18.49
CA LYS A 154 -3.53 14.24 17.81
C LYS A 154 -3.27 13.42 16.56
N GLN A 155 -3.05 14.08 15.42
CA GLN A 155 -2.43 13.42 14.28
C GLN A 155 -1.00 13.01 14.66
N VAL A 156 -0.70 11.72 14.51
CA VAL A 156 0.64 11.14 14.67
C VAL A 156 1.39 11.28 13.35
#